data_AF-A0A7W7CUH1-F1
#
_entry.id   AF-A0A7W7CUH1-F1
#
_cell.length_a   1.000
_cell.length_b   1.000
_cell.length_c   1.000
_cell.angle_alpha   90.00
_cell.angle_beta   90.00
_cell.angle_gamma   90.00
#
_symmetry.space_group_name_H-M   'P 1'
#
loop_
_entity.id
_entity.type
_entity.pdbx_description
1 polymer ?
#
loop_
_entity_poly.entity_id
_entity_poly.type
_entity_poly.pdbx_seq_one_letter_code
_entity_poly.pdbx_strand_id
1 'polypeptide(L)'
;MHRFVAPALAVLLIGACDDAQEPAPPAPQPSIVTSVAEEDPPGAQACAALAQAIEDSSLMTEGVVDAVVRASATADAPVADAAERLRTAYGKAVSSAGTESEPDAVAAVSAAASDMSSVCSDSGLRTVG
;
A
#
# COMPACT_ATOMS: atom_id res chain seq x y z
N MET A 1 -22.21 20.04 33.08
CA MET A 1 -22.98 19.45 34.19
C MET A 1 -24.45 19.36 33.78
N HIS A 2 -24.93 18.21 33.32
CA HIS A 2 -26.37 17.89 33.30
C HIS A 2 -26.51 16.37 33.47
N ARG A 3 -27.16 16.00 34.57
CA ARG A 3 -27.46 14.65 35.05
C ARG A 3 -28.84 14.22 34.53
N PHE A 4 -29.00 12.97 34.11
CA PHE A 4 -30.27 12.22 34.09
C PHE A 4 -29.89 10.73 34.13
N VAL A 5 -29.78 10.08 35.29
CA VAL A 5 -30.85 9.51 36.15
C VAL A 5 -31.77 8.56 35.37
N ALA A 6 -31.42 7.27 35.40
CA ALA A 6 -32.35 6.15 35.24
C ALA A 6 -33.33 6.12 36.43
N PRO A 7 -34.54 5.51 36.34
CA PRO A 7 -34.61 4.07 36.68
C PRO A 7 -35.80 3.26 36.09
N ALA A 8 -35.72 1.95 36.36
CA ALA A 8 -36.78 0.98 36.65
C ALA A 8 -37.58 0.36 35.47
N LEU A 9 -37.46 -0.95 35.20
CA LEU A 9 -37.91 -2.16 35.93
C LEU A 9 -39.29 -2.63 35.41
N ALA A 10 -39.32 -3.76 34.69
CA ALA A 10 -40.52 -4.57 34.53
C ALA A 10 -40.11 -6.05 34.43
N VAL A 11 -40.45 -6.78 35.49
CA VAL A 11 -40.35 -8.24 35.64
C VAL A 11 -41.70 -8.85 35.25
N LEU A 12 -41.70 -9.90 34.42
CA LEU A 12 -42.81 -10.84 34.17
C LEU A 12 -42.16 -12.17 33.72
N LEU A 13 -41.89 -13.11 34.63
CA LEU A 13 -42.74 -14.23 35.08
C LEU A 13 -43.07 -15.31 34.01
N ILE A 14 -42.29 -16.40 34.07
CA ILE A 14 -42.63 -17.85 34.08
C ILE A 14 -43.64 -18.42 33.07
N GLY A 15 -43.23 -19.43 32.28
CA GLY A 15 -44.14 -20.45 31.75
C GLY A 15 -43.63 -21.36 30.60
N ALA A 16 -43.02 -22.50 30.97
CA ALA A 16 -43.18 -23.86 30.43
C ALA A 16 -42.97 -24.24 28.93
N CYS A 17 -42.31 -25.41 28.75
CA CYS A 17 -42.30 -26.36 27.60
C CYS A 17 -41.61 -25.86 26.32
N ASP A 18 -40.74 -26.58 25.62
CA ASP A 18 -40.73 -28.00 25.31
C ASP A 18 -39.32 -28.41 24.80
N ASP A 19 -39.01 -29.69 24.88
CA ASP A 19 -37.76 -30.33 24.49
C ASP A 19 -37.52 -30.23 22.96
N ALA A 20 -36.49 -29.50 22.54
CA ALA A 20 -35.87 -29.68 21.23
C ALA A 20 -34.41 -29.23 21.32
N GLN A 21 -33.50 -30.19 21.48
CA GLN A 21 -32.08 -29.99 21.26
C GLN A 21 -31.85 -29.71 19.78
N GLU A 22 -31.93 -28.43 19.41
CA GLU A 22 -31.56 -27.92 18.10
C GLU A 22 -30.03 -28.06 17.94
N PRO A 23 -29.52 -28.58 16.81
CA PRO A 23 -28.08 -28.69 16.60
C PRO A 23 -27.48 -27.29 16.63
N ALA A 24 -26.48 -27.08 17.49
CA ALA A 24 -25.75 -25.82 17.54
C ALA A 24 -25.31 -25.42 16.11
N PRO A 25 -25.52 -24.17 15.68
CA PRO A 25 -24.96 -23.70 14.42
C PRO A 25 -23.44 -23.91 14.48
N PRO A 26 -22.80 -24.37 13.39
CA PRO A 26 -21.36 -24.44 13.35
C PRO A 26 -20.82 -23.05 13.69
N ALA A 27 -19.99 -22.98 14.73
CA ALA A 27 -19.26 -21.77 15.06
C ALA A 27 -18.59 -21.26 13.78
N PRO A 28 -18.56 -19.93 13.53
CA PRO A 28 -17.77 -19.38 12.45
C PRO A 28 -16.32 -19.80 12.71
N GLN A 29 -15.89 -20.83 12.00
CA GLN A 29 -14.48 -21.13 11.90
C GLN A 29 -13.89 -19.89 11.23
N PRO A 30 -12.83 -19.27 11.78
CA PRO A 30 -12.07 -18.35 10.98
C PRO A 30 -11.55 -19.18 9.82
N SER A 31 -12.21 -19.04 8.66
CA SER A 31 -11.60 -19.35 7.39
C SER A 31 -10.38 -18.45 7.34
N ILE A 32 -9.26 -18.95 7.86
CA ILE A 32 -7.96 -18.49 7.42
C ILE A 32 -7.90 -18.99 5.98
N VAL A 33 -8.54 -18.22 5.10
CA VAL A 33 -8.08 -18.10 3.73
C VAL A 33 -6.70 -17.51 3.92
N THR A 34 -5.71 -18.37 4.15
CA THR A 34 -4.38 -18.10 3.65
C THR A 34 -4.62 -18.02 2.15
N SER A 35 -4.97 -16.82 1.68
CA SER A 35 -4.57 -16.41 0.37
C SER A 35 -3.08 -16.74 0.38
N VAL A 36 -2.71 -17.77 -0.37
CA VAL A 36 -1.36 -17.84 -0.90
C VAL A 36 -1.14 -16.43 -1.41
N ALA A 37 -0.26 -15.66 -0.77
CA ALA A 37 0.20 -14.43 -1.37
C ALA A 37 0.78 -14.91 -2.70
N GLU A 38 0.02 -14.75 -3.78
CA GLU A 38 0.60 -14.75 -5.11
C GLU A 38 1.73 -13.75 -4.98
N GLU A 39 2.97 -14.24 -4.95
CA GLU A 39 4.14 -13.39 -4.87
C GLU A 39 4.07 -12.51 -6.11
N ASP A 40 3.59 -11.28 -5.92
CA ASP A 40 3.46 -10.31 -7.00
C ASP A 40 4.80 -10.22 -7.70
N PRO A 41 4.85 -10.28 -9.04
CA PRO A 41 6.11 -10.27 -9.74
C PRO A 41 6.88 -9.00 -9.37
N PRO A 42 8.22 -9.05 -9.29
CA PRO A 42 9.06 -7.94 -8.83
C PRO A 42 8.77 -6.62 -9.57
N GLY A 43 8.42 -6.69 -10.87
CA GLY A 43 7.96 -5.54 -11.65
C GLY A 43 6.67 -4.92 -11.13
N ALA A 44 5.67 -5.73 -10.74
CA ALA A 44 4.42 -5.26 -10.14
C ALA A 44 4.69 -4.57 -8.80
N GLN A 45 5.51 -5.17 -7.93
CA GLN A 45 5.88 -4.59 -6.64
C GLN A 45 6.60 -3.24 -6.79
N ALA A 46 7.55 -3.15 -7.74
CA ALA A 46 8.24 -1.89 -8.03
C ALA A 46 7.29 -0.80 -8.53
N CYS A 47 6.37 -1.15 -9.42
CA CYS A 47 5.38 -0.23 -9.96
C CYS A 47 4.36 0.22 -8.91
N ALA A 48 3.94 -0.68 -8.02
CA ALA A 48 3.06 -0.37 -6.90
C ALA A 48 3.75 0.57 -5.90
N ALA A 49 5.00 0.27 -5.52
CA ALA A 49 5.79 1.12 -4.63
C ALA A 49 6.00 2.53 -5.22
N LEU A 50 6.28 2.61 -6.52
CA LEU A 50 6.37 3.89 -7.22
C LEU A 50 5.03 4.65 -7.19
N ALA A 51 3.91 3.98 -7.50
CA ALA A 51 2.60 4.62 -7.53
C ALA A 51 2.21 5.18 -6.16
N GLN A 52 2.45 4.41 -5.08
CA GLN A 52 2.27 4.88 -3.71
C GLN A 52 3.16 6.08 -3.40
N ALA A 53 4.44 6.03 -3.79
CA ALA A 53 5.36 7.14 -3.56
C ALA A 53 4.95 8.44 -4.29
N ILE A 54 4.35 8.32 -5.48
CA ILE A 54 3.79 9.46 -6.22
C ILE A 54 2.54 10.01 -5.52
N GLU A 55 1.61 9.13 -5.14
CA GLU A 55 0.36 9.51 -4.45
C GLU A 55 0.67 10.22 -3.13
N ASP A 56 1.61 9.69 -2.34
CA ASP A 56 2.05 10.26 -1.07
C ASP A 56 2.96 11.48 -1.24
N SER A 57 3.36 11.83 -2.47
CA SER A 57 4.38 12.85 -2.76
C SER A 57 5.68 12.63 -1.99
N SER A 58 6.07 11.36 -1.80
CA SER A 58 7.11 10.93 -0.88
C SER A 58 8.44 10.56 -1.55
N LEU A 59 8.58 10.77 -2.86
CA LEU A 59 9.80 10.42 -3.63
C LEU A 59 11.09 11.07 -3.09
N MET A 60 11.00 12.23 -2.42
CA MET A 60 12.15 12.88 -1.78
C MET A 60 12.39 12.42 -0.33
N THR A 61 11.56 11.54 0.20
CA THR A 61 11.73 10.94 1.52
C THR A 61 12.84 9.90 1.49
N GLU A 62 13.69 9.90 2.52
CA GLU A 62 14.79 8.96 2.65
C GLU A 62 14.31 7.49 2.53
N GLY A 63 15.01 6.71 1.70
CA GLY A 63 14.77 5.28 1.53
C GLY A 63 13.60 4.91 0.62
N VAL A 64 12.73 5.84 0.21
CA VAL A 64 11.59 5.54 -0.69
C VAL A 64 12.07 5.10 -2.07
N VAL A 65 12.96 5.87 -2.70
CA VAL A 65 13.50 5.52 -4.01
C VAL A 65 14.33 4.23 -3.95
N ASP A 66 15.07 4.01 -2.86
CA ASP A 66 15.81 2.76 -2.67
C ASP A 66 14.91 1.54 -2.51
N ALA A 67 13.73 1.70 -1.90
CA ALA A 67 12.73 0.64 -1.82
C ALA A 67 12.18 0.28 -3.21
N VAL A 68 11.88 1.29 -4.04
CA VAL A 68 11.45 1.08 -5.44
C VAL A 68 12.50 0.33 -6.24
N VAL A 69 13.78 0.74 -6.15
CA VAL A 69 14.84 0.07 -6.91
C VAL A 69 15.17 -1.32 -6.39
N ARG A 70 15.02 -1.55 -5.08
CA ARG A 70 15.16 -2.90 -4.52
C ARG A 70 14.07 -3.83 -5.02
N ALA A 71 12.83 -3.36 -5.10
CA ALA A 71 11.72 -4.12 -5.66
C ALA A 71 11.92 -4.41 -7.16
N SER A 72 12.56 -3.50 -7.90
CA SER A 72 12.84 -3.70 -9.32
C SER A 72 14.04 -4.60 -9.63
N ALA A 73 14.80 -5.06 -8.63
CA ALA A 73 16.09 -5.72 -8.83
C ALA A 73 16.03 -6.98 -9.72
N THR A 74 14.92 -7.70 -9.67
CA THR A 74 14.66 -8.89 -10.50
C THR A 74 13.49 -8.69 -11.46
N ALA A 75 13.06 -7.44 -11.69
CA ALA A 75 12.05 -7.10 -12.69
C ALA A 75 12.64 -7.19 -14.11
N ASP A 76 11.76 -7.16 -15.11
CA ASP A 76 12.19 -7.06 -16.50
C ASP A 76 13.04 -5.80 -16.73
N ALA A 77 14.00 -5.90 -17.66
CA ALA A 77 14.95 -4.84 -18.00
C ALA A 77 14.33 -3.42 -18.10
N PRO A 78 13.19 -3.17 -18.78
CA PRO A 78 12.65 -1.81 -18.87
C PRO A 78 12.26 -1.22 -17.51
N VAL A 79 11.75 -2.02 -16.58
CA VAL A 79 11.37 -1.56 -15.22
C VAL A 79 12.62 -1.32 -14.38
N ALA A 80 13.58 -2.24 -14.42
CA ALA A 80 14.85 -2.10 -13.71
C ALA A 80 15.65 -0.86 -14.18
N ASP A 81 15.73 -0.64 -15.50
CA ASP A 81 16.42 0.52 -16.08
C ASP A 81 15.74 1.84 -15.71
N ALA A 82 14.40 1.86 -15.70
CA ALA A 82 13.65 3.03 -15.26
C ALA A 82 13.85 3.34 -13.77
N ALA A 83 13.88 2.32 -12.92
CA ALA A 83 14.18 2.47 -11.50
C ALA A 83 15.60 2.99 -11.25
N GLU A 84 16.61 2.52 -12.01
CA GLU A 84 17.98 3.02 -11.86
C GLU A 84 18.13 4.48 -12.31
N ARG A 85 17.39 4.90 -13.35
CA ARG A 85 17.28 6.32 -13.74
C ARG A 85 16.67 7.16 -12.62
N LEU A 86 15.61 6.66 -11.97
CA LEU A 86 15.00 7.31 -10.80
C LEU A 86 16.01 7.45 -9.64
N ARG A 87 16.75 6.39 -9.30
CA ARG A 87 17.83 6.43 -8.29
C ARG A 87 18.88 7.48 -8.63
N THR A 88 19.32 7.53 -9.89
CA THR A 88 20.30 8.51 -10.35
C THR A 88 19.78 9.94 -10.20
N ALA A 89 18.52 10.19 -10.55
CA ALA A 89 17.90 11.51 -10.37
C ALA A 89 17.78 11.88 -8.89
N TYR A 90 17.36 10.94 -8.04
CA TYR A 90 17.26 11.14 -6.59
C TYR A 90 18.62 11.47 -5.96
N GLY A 91 19.67 10.72 -6.30
CA GLY A 91 21.02 10.98 -5.81
C GLY A 91 21.52 12.37 -6.18
N LYS A 92 21.20 12.85 -7.39
CA LYS A 92 21.49 14.24 -7.80
C LYS A 92 20.70 15.25 -6.97
N ALA A 93 19.40 15.03 -6.78
CA ALA A 93 18.56 15.91 -5.99
C ALA A 93 19.04 16.03 -4.54
N VAL A 94 19.39 14.91 -3.91
CA VAL A 94 20.00 14.90 -2.56
C VAL A 94 21.33 15.65 -2.54
N SER A 95 22.19 15.47 -3.55
CA SER A 95 23.48 16.19 -3.62
C SER A 95 23.35 17.69 -3.87
N SER A 96 22.24 18.12 -4.50
CA SER A 96 21.94 19.52 -4.79
C SER A 96 21.16 20.21 -3.65
N ALA A 97 20.90 19.51 -2.55
CA ALA A 97 20.11 20.05 -1.45
C ALA A 97 20.73 21.34 -0.88
N GLY A 98 19.91 22.38 -0.71
CA GLY A 98 20.32 23.71 -0.26
C GLY A 98 21.06 24.56 -1.29
N THR A 99 21.15 24.11 -2.55
CA THR A 99 21.78 24.86 -3.65
C THR A 99 20.74 25.52 -4.56
N GLU A 100 21.17 26.44 -5.41
CA GLU A 100 20.32 27.03 -6.44
C GLU A 100 19.78 26.02 -7.47
N SER A 101 20.44 24.86 -7.60
CA SER A 101 20.06 23.79 -8.53
C SER A 101 19.10 22.75 -7.93
N GLU A 102 18.77 22.85 -6.64
CA GLU A 102 17.80 21.96 -5.98
C GLU A 102 16.46 21.83 -6.73
N PRO A 103 15.76 22.92 -7.12
CA PRO A 103 14.44 22.80 -7.74
C PRO A 103 14.48 22.05 -9.08
N ASP A 104 15.52 22.27 -9.89
CA ASP A 104 15.69 21.56 -11.16
C ASP A 104 16.01 20.08 -10.94
N ALA A 105 16.79 19.77 -9.91
CA ALA A 105 17.11 18.39 -9.56
C ALA A 105 15.88 17.63 -9.04
N VAL A 106 15.02 18.28 -8.24
CA VAL A 106 13.73 17.71 -7.81
C VAL A 106 12.79 17.54 -9.01
N ALA A 107 12.75 18.49 -9.93
CA ALA A 107 11.97 18.34 -11.16
C ALA A 107 12.44 17.14 -12.01
N ALA A 108 13.75 16.88 -12.05
CA ALA A 108 14.31 15.70 -12.70
C ALA A 108 13.88 14.38 -12.03
N VAL A 109 13.72 14.34 -10.70
CA VAL A 109 13.15 13.18 -9.98
C VAL A 109 11.71 12.93 -10.42
N SER A 110 10.88 13.98 -10.47
CA SER A 110 9.50 13.88 -10.93
C SER A 110 9.39 13.42 -12.38
N ALA A 111 10.28 13.89 -13.25
CA ALA A 111 10.36 13.44 -14.63
C ALA A 111 10.72 11.94 -14.71
N ALA A 112 11.75 11.50 -13.99
CA ALA A 112 12.14 10.09 -13.95
C ALA A 112 11.04 9.18 -13.38
N ALA A 113 10.31 9.64 -12.36
CA ALA A 113 9.16 8.93 -11.81
C ALA A 113 8.02 8.82 -12.82
N SER A 114 7.77 9.88 -13.60
CA SER A 114 6.78 9.88 -14.68
C SER A 114 7.15 8.92 -15.82
N ASP A 115 8.42 8.87 -16.19
CA ASP A 115 8.94 7.92 -17.17
C ASP A 115 8.76 6.47 -16.68
N MET A 116 9.12 6.19 -15.43
CA MET A 116 8.93 4.86 -14.84
C MET A 116 7.45 4.49 -14.73
N SER A 117 6.57 5.43 -14.36
CA SER A 117 5.12 5.23 -14.36
C SER A 117 4.58 4.91 -15.76
N SER A 118 5.16 5.49 -16.80
CA SER A 118 4.80 5.18 -18.19
C SER A 118 5.20 3.75 -18.54
N VAL A 119 6.43 3.33 -18.20
CA VAL A 119 6.88 1.94 -18.36
C VAL A 119 5.98 0.95 -17.61
N CYS A 120 5.58 1.28 -16.38
CA CYS A 120 4.65 0.48 -15.59
C CYS A 120 3.28 0.35 -16.25
N SER A 121 2.79 1.43 -16.86
CA SER A 121 1.50 1.43 -17.56
C SER A 121 1.58 0.62 -18.86
N ASP A 122 2.64 0.81 -19.65
CA ASP A 122 2.86 0.09 -20.90
C ASP A 122 3.07 -1.40 -20.69
N SER A 123 3.64 -1.79 -19.54
CA SER A 123 3.84 -3.19 -19.15
C SER A 123 2.60 -3.83 -18.51
N GLY A 124 1.52 -3.07 -18.29
CA GLY A 124 0.32 -3.56 -17.61
C GLY A 124 0.49 -3.82 -16.11
N LEU A 125 1.55 -3.27 -15.50
CA LEU A 125 1.96 -3.54 -14.12
C LEU A 125 1.34 -2.58 -13.09
N ARG A 126 0.61 -1.56 -13.54
CA ARG A 126 0.03 -0.53 -12.67
C ARG A 126 -1.26 -0.98 -11.95
N THR A 127 -1.91 -2.06 -12.39
CA THR A 127 -3.20 -2.55 -11.86
C THR A 127 -3.09 -3.86 -11.09
N VAL A 128 -1.87 -4.38 -10.94
CA VAL A 128 -1.59 -5.70 -10.34
C VAL A 128 -0.99 -5.61 -8.95
N GLY A 129 -0.94 -4.41 -8.35
CA GLY A 129 -0.41 -4.19 -6.99
C GLY A 129 -1.43 -3.55 -6.07
#